data_AF-A0AAP0EKV6-F1
#
_entry.id   AF-A0AAP0EKV6-F1
#
_cell.length_a   1.000
_cell.length_b   1.000
_cell.length_c   1.000
_cell.angle_alpha   90.00
_cell.angle_beta   90.00
_cell.angle_gamma   90.00
#
_symmetry.space_group_name_H-M   'P 1'
#
loop_
_entity.id
_entity.type
_entity.pdbx_description
1 polymer ?
#
loop_
_entity_poly.entity_id
_entity_poly.type
_entity_poly.pdbx_seq_one_letter_code
_entity_poly.pdbx_strand_id
1 'polypeptide(L)'
;MGNTAQEKGSSHVPDHYLLPPSNRPSQSMEMAVIPIIDISGLGKSSHDRSLVVKEIENACQNIGCFQIANHGIDPKAMSKVIAAASDFFNLPMKEKREFMSNDVNKPVRYGTSIKDGVDGVQYWRVFLKHYAHPLEEWIASWPKNPPNYRSLNFHCIISTVH
;
A
#
# COMPACT_ATOMS: atom_id res chain seq x y z
N MET A 1 -19.43 8.66 10.56
CA MET A 1 -17.97 8.62 10.42
C MET A 1 -17.36 8.36 11.79
N GLY A 2 -17.19 7.09 12.15
CA GLY A 2 -16.85 6.67 13.51
C GLY A 2 -17.08 5.17 13.66
N ASN A 3 -15.98 4.47 13.91
CA ASN A 3 -15.78 3.02 13.95
C ASN A 3 -15.99 2.35 12.59
N THR A 4 -14.90 1.92 11.96
CA THR A 4 -14.95 1.11 10.73
C THR A 4 -15.66 -0.22 11.04
N ALA A 5 -16.20 -0.93 10.03
CA ALA A 5 -16.85 -2.22 10.31
C ALA A 5 -15.88 -3.22 10.97
N GLN A 6 -14.57 -3.08 10.72
CA GLN A 6 -13.50 -3.83 11.35
C GLN A 6 -13.39 -3.57 12.86
N GLU A 7 -13.65 -2.34 13.30
CA GLU A 7 -13.55 -1.94 14.72
C GLU A 7 -14.82 -2.28 15.51
N LYS A 8 -15.94 -2.63 14.84
CA LYS A 8 -17.25 -2.84 15.49
C LYS A 8 -17.53 -4.27 15.97
N GLY A 9 -16.61 -5.23 15.79
CA GLY A 9 -16.74 -6.58 16.34
C GLY A 9 -18.05 -7.29 15.96
N SER A 10 -18.54 -7.08 14.73
CA SER A 10 -19.80 -7.66 14.27
C SER A 10 -19.70 -9.18 14.11
N SER A 11 -20.79 -9.90 14.39
CA SER A 11 -20.86 -11.37 14.26
C SER A 11 -20.90 -11.87 12.82
N HIS A 12 -21.09 -10.97 11.85
CA HIS A 12 -21.14 -11.25 10.42
C HIS A 12 -20.60 -10.05 9.63
N VAL A 13 -20.13 -10.31 8.41
CA VAL A 13 -19.67 -9.29 7.47
C VAL A 13 -20.89 -8.55 6.89
N PRO A 14 -20.97 -7.22 6.99
CA PRO A 14 -22.10 -6.46 6.42
C PRO A 14 -22.20 -6.56 4.90
N ASP A 15 -23.44 -6.47 4.38
CA ASP A 15 -23.75 -6.66 2.94
C ASP A 15 -22.95 -5.76 1.99
N HIS A 16 -22.61 -4.54 2.42
CA HIS A 16 -21.85 -3.60 1.60
C HIS A 16 -20.37 -3.99 1.40
N TYR A 17 -19.88 -5.02 2.09
CA TYR A 17 -18.56 -5.63 1.82
C TYR A 17 -18.65 -6.91 0.99
N LEU A 18 -19.87 -7.41 0.71
CA LEU A 18 -20.06 -8.61 -0.09
C LEU A 18 -19.94 -8.24 -1.57
N LEU A 19 -18.97 -8.88 -2.24
CA LEU A 19 -18.86 -8.76 -3.69
C LEU A 19 -20.08 -9.41 -4.36
N PRO A 20 -20.60 -8.81 -5.45
CA PRO A 20 -21.57 -9.46 -6.32
C PRO A 20 -21.06 -10.84 -6.78
N PRO A 21 -21.92 -11.85 -6.97
CA PRO A 21 -21.48 -13.19 -7.39
C PRO A 21 -20.56 -13.19 -8.62
N SER A 22 -20.81 -12.29 -9.59
CA SER A 22 -20.00 -12.10 -10.80
C SER A 22 -18.58 -11.60 -10.55
N ASN A 23 -18.33 -10.99 -9.39
CA ASN A 23 -17.06 -10.37 -9.02
C ASN A 23 -16.32 -11.17 -7.93
N ARG A 24 -16.91 -12.27 -7.44
CA ARG A 24 -16.25 -13.14 -6.47
C ARG A 24 -15.15 -13.94 -7.18
N PRO A 25 -13.96 -14.08 -6.58
CA PRO A 25 -12.90 -14.88 -7.15
C PRO A 25 -13.39 -16.33 -7.36
N SER A 26 -13.07 -16.89 -8.52
CA SER A 26 -13.33 -18.30 -8.81
C SER A 26 -12.56 -19.19 -7.81
N GLN A 27 -13.18 -20.26 -7.33
CA GLN A 27 -12.53 -21.19 -6.41
C GLN A 27 -11.40 -22.01 -7.06
N SER A 28 -11.29 -21.98 -8.40
CA SER A 28 -10.13 -22.47 -9.13
C SER A 28 -8.95 -21.52 -8.94
N MET A 29 -8.05 -21.86 -8.01
CA MET A 29 -6.75 -21.21 -7.91
C MET A 29 -5.85 -21.75 -9.03
N GLU A 30 -5.74 -21.01 -10.12
CA GLU A 30 -4.52 -21.10 -10.93
C GLU A 30 -3.40 -20.42 -10.12
N MET A 31 -2.47 -21.22 -9.61
CA MET A 31 -1.29 -20.69 -8.93
C MET A 31 -0.35 -20.08 -9.97
N ALA A 32 -0.48 -18.78 -10.21
CA ALA A 32 0.51 -18.03 -10.99
C ALA A 32 1.80 -17.93 -10.17
N VAL A 33 2.91 -18.44 -10.72
CA VAL A 33 4.25 -18.21 -10.13
C VAL A 33 4.68 -16.79 -10.47
N ILE A 34 4.72 -15.91 -9.47
CA ILE A 34 5.19 -14.54 -9.64
C ILE A 34 6.72 -14.55 -9.72
N PRO A 35 7.34 -14.00 -10.80
CA PRO A 35 8.78 -13.96 -10.95
C PRO A 35 9.42 -13.13 -9.84
N ILE A 36 10.59 -13.58 -9.38
CA ILE A 36 11.47 -12.81 -8.50
C ILE A 36 12.67 -12.37 -9.35
N ILE A 37 12.88 -11.07 -9.49
CA ILE A 37 13.94 -10.49 -10.33
C ILE A 37 15.02 -9.90 -9.43
N ASP A 38 16.26 -10.37 -9.60
CA ASP A 38 17.43 -9.81 -8.92
C ASP A 38 17.95 -8.58 -9.68
N ILE A 39 17.77 -7.39 -9.09
CA ILE A 39 18.17 -6.15 -9.75
C ILE A 39 19.61 -5.72 -9.47
N SER A 40 20.41 -6.53 -8.77
CA SER A 40 21.83 -6.26 -8.52
C SER A 40 22.65 -6.16 -9.81
N GLY A 41 22.15 -6.73 -10.92
CA GLY A 41 22.77 -6.64 -12.25
C GLY A 41 22.67 -5.25 -12.91
N LEU A 42 21.74 -4.38 -12.49
CA LEU A 42 21.52 -3.08 -13.12
C LEU A 42 22.72 -2.14 -13.03
N GLY A 43 23.49 -2.24 -11.94
CA GLY A 43 24.67 -1.40 -11.67
C GLY A 43 26.02 -2.03 -12.02
N LYS A 44 26.03 -3.19 -12.70
CA LYS A 44 27.25 -3.93 -13.07
C LYS A 44 27.66 -3.62 -14.52
N SER A 45 27.81 -4.63 -15.37
CA SER A 45 28.18 -4.46 -16.78
C SER A 45 26.97 -4.11 -17.66
N SER A 46 27.22 -3.62 -18.88
CA SER A 46 26.16 -3.42 -19.89
C SER A 46 25.44 -4.72 -20.24
N HIS A 47 26.16 -5.84 -20.22
CA HIS A 47 25.59 -7.17 -20.45
C HIS A 47 24.65 -7.59 -19.31
N ASP A 48 25.10 -7.50 -18.06
CA ASP A 48 24.28 -7.84 -16.89
C ASP A 48 23.01 -6.99 -16.80
N ARG A 49 23.16 -5.67 -17.04
CA ARG A 49 22.03 -4.74 -17.09
C ARG A 49 21.03 -5.14 -18.17
N SER A 50 21.49 -5.55 -19.34
CA SER A 50 20.62 -6.00 -20.43
C SER A 50 19.84 -7.26 -20.07
N LEU A 51 20.43 -8.19 -19.30
CA LEU A 51 19.75 -9.40 -18.84
C LEU A 51 18.61 -9.05 -17.87
N VAL A 52 18.88 -8.23 -16.86
CA VAL A 52 17.85 -7.79 -15.90
C VAL A 52 16.72 -7.03 -16.59
N VAL A 53 17.03 -6.12 -17.52
CA VAL A 53 16.01 -5.39 -18.29
C VAL A 53 15.12 -6.35 -19.09
N LYS A 54 15.70 -7.39 -19.69
CA LYS A 54 14.94 -8.40 -20.43
C LYS A 54 14.04 -9.24 -19.51
N GLU A 55 14.48 -9.54 -18.29
CA GLU A 55 13.64 -10.22 -17.30
C GLU A 55 12.44 -9.35 -16.87
N ILE A 56 12.67 -8.06 -16.63
CA ILE A 56 11.61 -7.09 -16.31
C ILE A 56 10.62 -6.98 -17.48
N GLU A 57 11.13 -6.85 -18.71
CA GLU A 57 10.30 -6.80 -19.91
C GLU A 57 9.41 -8.05 -20.02
N ASN A 58 9.99 -9.24 -19.88
CA ASN A 58 9.23 -10.49 -19.92
C ASN A 58 8.18 -10.58 -18.81
N ALA A 59 8.50 -10.18 -17.58
CA ALA A 59 7.54 -10.22 -16.48
C ALA A 59 6.38 -9.24 -16.73
N CYS A 60 6.67 -8.03 -17.22
CA CYS A 60 5.66 -7.05 -17.60
C CYS A 60 4.75 -7.54 -18.74
N GLN A 61 5.31 -8.16 -19.78
CA GLN A 61 4.55 -8.60 -20.96
C GLN A 61 3.68 -9.82 -20.68
N ASN A 62 4.18 -10.78 -19.90
CA ASN A 62 3.52 -12.08 -19.72
C ASN A 62 2.65 -12.16 -18.47
N ILE A 63 2.97 -11.40 -17.41
CA ILE A 63 2.32 -11.51 -16.09
C ILE A 63 1.78 -10.16 -15.61
N GLY A 64 2.48 -9.07 -15.91
CA GLY A 64 2.14 -7.71 -15.48
C GLY A 64 2.58 -7.36 -14.06
N CYS A 65 3.22 -8.30 -13.34
CA CYS A 65 3.82 -8.07 -12.03
C CYS A 65 5.01 -9.00 -11.76
N PHE A 66 5.86 -8.60 -10.81
CA PHE A 66 7.03 -9.34 -10.35
C PHE A 66 7.44 -8.85 -8.95
N GLN A 67 8.21 -9.66 -8.24
CA GLN A 67 8.89 -9.29 -7.01
C GLN A 67 10.33 -8.89 -7.33
N ILE A 68 10.90 -7.99 -6.53
CA ILE A 68 12.28 -7.52 -6.70
C ILE A 68 13.12 -8.03 -5.53
N ALA A 69 14.28 -8.62 -5.84
CA ALA A 69 15.32 -8.98 -4.89
C ALA A 69 16.55 -8.06 -5.04
N ASN A 70 17.34 -7.94 -3.98
CA ASN A 70 18.59 -7.15 -3.96
C ASN A 70 18.40 -5.68 -4.38
N HIS A 71 17.29 -5.06 -3.96
CA HIS A 71 16.92 -3.69 -4.28
C HIS A 71 17.73 -2.61 -3.55
N GLY A 72 18.66 -2.99 -2.67
CA GLY A 72 19.54 -2.05 -1.96
C GLY A 72 18.86 -1.22 -0.86
N ILE A 73 17.60 -1.51 -0.52
CA ILE A 73 16.91 -0.86 0.60
C ILE A 73 17.30 -1.60 1.88
N ASP A 74 17.80 -0.85 2.88
CA ASP A 74 18.13 -1.39 4.19
C ASP A 74 16.89 -2.04 4.84
N PRO A 75 16.93 -3.35 5.17
CA PRO A 75 15.82 -4.02 5.86
C PRO A 75 15.40 -3.30 7.15
N LYS A 76 16.34 -2.69 7.88
CA LYS A 76 16.02 -1.91 9.09
C LYS A 76 15.21 -0.67 8.77
N ALA A 77 15.47 -0.02 7.64
CA ALA A 77 14.66 1.12 7.20
C ALA A 77 13.23 0.68 6.89
N MET A 78 13.05 -0.43 6.16
CA MET A 78 11.74 -0.99 5.86
C MET A 78 10.96 -1.36 7.13
N SER A 79 11.61 -2.04 8.09
CA SER A 79 10.98 -2.39 9.38
C SER A 79 10.54 -1.16 10.17
N LYS A 80 11.35 -0.09 10.19
CA LYS A 80 10.97 1.17 10.86
C LYS A 80 9.73 1.80 10.24
N VAL A 81 9.60 1.73 8.91
CA VAL A 81 8.42 2.29 8.25
C VAL A 81 7.17 1.46 8.52
N ILE A 82 7.27 0.13 8.44
CA ILE A 82 6.15 -0.77 8.79
C ILE A 82 5.72 -0.52 10.24
N ALA A 83 6.67 -0.35 11.16
CA ALA A 83 6.38 -0.05 12.56
C ALA A 83 5.65 1.30 12.71
N ALA A 84 6.14 2.39 12.12
CA ALA A 84 5.48 3.70 12.24
C ALA A 84 4.09 3.73 11.57
N ALA A 85 3.89 2.99 10.48
CA ALA A 85 2.58 2.80 9.88
C ALA A 85 1.64 2.06 10.85
N SER A 86 2.11 0.96 11.45
CA SER A 86 1.35 0.21 12.47
C SER A 86 0.97 1.09 13.65
N ASP A 87 1.93 1.85 14.19
CA ASP A 87 1.73 2.81 15.28
C ASP A 87 0.66 3.85 14.93
N PHE A 88 0.68 4.40 13.70
CA PHE A 88 -0.37 5.33 13.23
C PHE A 88 -1.76 4.67 13.23
N PHE A 89 -1.90 3.44 12.70
CA PHE A 89 -3.20 2.78 12.65
C PHE A 89 -3.72 2.38 14.04
N ASN A 90 -2.82 2.17 15.00
CA ASN A 90 -3.13 1.93 16.41
C ASN A 90 -3.50 3.20 17.20
N LEU A 91 -3.33 4.40 16.63
CA LEU A 91 -3.76 5.64 17.29
C LEU A 91 -5.29 5.67 17.50
N PRO A 92 -5.76 6.40 18.53
CA PRO A 92 -7.17 6.69 18.71
C PRO A 92 -7.83 7.29 17.46
N MET A 93 -9.10 6.92 17.21
CA MET A 93 -9.87 7.45 16.07
C MET A 93 -9.95 8.99 16.05
N LYS A 94 -9.78 9.69 17.18
CA LYS A 94 -9.73 11.16 17.21
C LYS A 94 -8.57 11.71 16.38
N GLU A 95 -7.42 11.06 16.40
CA GLU A 95 -6.23 11.50 15.68
C GLU A 95 -6.33 11.12 14.19
N LYS A 96 -6.76 9.88 13.89
CA LYS A 96 -6.93 9.41 12.52
C LYS A 96 -7.99 10.20 11.73
N ARG A 97 -9.02 10.71 12.42
CA ARG A 97 -10.13 11.49 11.82
C ARG A 97 -9.69 12.82 11.20
N GLU A 98 -8.57 13.40 11.62
CA GLU A 98 -8.03 14.63 11.01
C GLU A 98 -7.77 14.47 9.50
N PHE A 99 -7.42 13.24 9.09
CA PHE A 99 -7.12 12.91 7.70
C PHE A 99 -8.31 12.34 6.93
N MET A 100 -9.50 12.19 7.56
CA MET A 100 -10.68 11.67 6.87
C MET A 100 -11.20 12.63 5.82
N SER A 101 -11.39 12.14 4.59
CA SER A 101 -11.98 12.92 3.51
C SER A 101 -12.55 12.04 2.41
N ASN A 102 -13.59 12.53 1.74
CA ASN A 102 -14.08 11.97 0.47
C ASN A 102 -13.48 12.67 -0.76
N ASP A 103 -12.66 13.71 -0.56
CA ASP A 103 -11.89 14.33 -1.63
C ASP A 103 -10.67 13.45 -1.97
N VAL A 104 -10.74 12.79 -3.12
CA VAL A 104 -9.70 11.89 -3.62
C VAL A 104 -8.39 12.62 -3.97
N ASN A 105 -8.46 13.94 -4.18
CA ASN A 105 -7.33 14.79 -4.53
C ASN A 105 -6.60 15.34 -3.31
N LYS A 106 -7.10 15.11 -2.10
CA LYS A 106 -6.37 15.52 -0.90
C LYS A 106 -4.99 14.84 -0.86
N PRO A 107 -3.92 15.62 -0.58
CA PRO A 107 -2.57 15.08 -0.50
C PRO A 107 -2.40 14.01 0.57
N VAL A 108 -3.08 14.16 1.71
CA VAL A 108 -3.10 13.18 2.81
C VAL A 108 -4.54 12.81 3.11
N ARG A 109 -4.82 11.50 3.13
CA ARG A 109 -6.17 10.98 3.23
C ARG A 109 -6.21 9.64 3.96
N TYR A 110 -6.96 9.59 5.05
CA TYR A 110 -7.39 8.38 5.73
C TYR A 110 -8.81 8.02 5.27
N GLY A 111 -9.06 6.75 4.99
CA GLY A 111 -10.37 6.29 4.53
C GLY A 111 -10.53 4.78 4.55
N THR A 112 -11.75 4.32 4.30
CA THR A 112 -12.09 2.89 4.17
C THR A 112 -12.40 2.48 2.73
N SER A 113 -12.85 3.43 1.93
CA SER A 113 -13.20 3.27 0.52
C SER A 113 -12.80 4.49 -0.31
N ILE A 114 -13.03 4.43 -1.62
CA ILE A 114 -12.72 5.52 -2.56
C ILE A 114 -13.59 6.73 -2.25
N LYS A 115 -14.87 6.55 -1.96
CA LYS A 115 -15.78 7.54 -1.37
C LYS A 115 -16.63 6.85 -0.30
N ASP A 116 -16.25 7.06 0.96
CA ASP A 116 -16.91 6.43 2.11
C ASP A 116 -18.40 6.79 2.12
N GLY A 117 -19.25 5.77 2.15
CA GLY A 117 -20.72 5.91 2.16
C GLY A 117 -21.37 6.23 0.82
N VAL A 118 -20.58 6.35 -0.27
CA VAL A 118 -21.09 6.59 -1.64
C VAL A 118 -20.88 5.35 -2.52
N ASP A 119 -19.78 4.64 -2.31
CA ASP A 119 -19.48 3.44 -3.10
C ASP A 119 -20.46 2.30 -2.78
N GLY A 120 -21.04 1.69 -3.84
CA GLY A 120 -21.99 0.59 -3.70
C GLY A 120 -21.38 -0.70 -3.13
N VAL A 121 -20.06 -0.86 -3.26
CA VAL A 121 -19.27 -1.89 -2.59
C VAL A 121 -18.13 -1.20 -1.85
N GLN A 122 -17.99 -1.50 -0.56
CA GLN A 122 -16.91 -1.02 0.28
C GLN A 122 -15.84 -2.10 0.43
N TYR A 123 -14.60 -1.66 0.52
CA TYR A 123 -13.47 -2.56 0.72
C TYR A 123 -13.28 -2.86 2.20
N TRP A 124 -12.99 -4.12 2.53
CA TRP A 124 -12.59 -4.50 3.89
C TRP A 124 -11.15 -4.08 4.18
N ARG A 125 -10.90 -2.77 4.18
CA ARG A 125 -9.59 -2.18 4.44
C ARG A 125 -9.73 -0.80 5.08
N VAL A 126 -8.66 -0.38 5.74
CA VAL A 126 -8.38 1.02 6.06
C VAL A 126 -7.09 1.40 5.35
N PHE A 127 -7.00 2.64 4.88
CA PHE A 127 -5.78 3.13 4.27
C PHE A 127 -5.45 4.54 4.75
N LEU A 128 -4.16 4.86 4.69
CA LEU A 128 -3.65 6.21 4.71
C LEU A 128 -2.87 6.41 3.41
N LYS A 129 -3.34 7.31 2.56
CA LYS A 129 -2.64 7.79 1.36
C LYS A 129 -1.94 9.09 1.73
N HIS A 130 -0.68 9.23 1.35
CA HIS A 130 0.00 10.53 1.33
C HIS A 130 0.92 10.64 0.12
N TYR A 131 1.05 11.84 -0.44
CA TYR A 131 2.12 12.11 -1.42
C TYR A 131 3.48 12.07 -0.74
N ALA A 132 4.48 11.52 -1.43
CA ALA A 132 5.81 11.30 -0.87
C ALA A 132 6.98 11.77 -1.76
N HIS A 133 6.69 12.22 -2.98
CA HIS A 133 7.68 12.79 -3.87
C HIS A 133 7.12 14.05 -4.54
N PRO A 134 7.87 15.16 -4.57
CA PRO A 134 9.11 15.41 -3.83
C PRO A 134 8.85 15.52 -2.31
N LEU A 135 9.74 15.00 -1.47
CA LEU A 135 9.45 14.78 -0.04
C LEU A 135 9.26 16.09 0.73
N GLU A 136 10.10 17.07 0.43
CA GLU A 136 10.14 18.41 1.02
C GLU A 136 8.81 19.17 0.87
N GLU A 137 8.06 18.92 -0.20
CA GLU A 137 6.75 19.53 -0.43
C GLU A 137 5.66 18.91 0.45
N TRP A 138 5.76 17.60 0.73
CA TRP A 138 4.63 16.84 1.29
C TRP A 138 4.80 16.46 2.77
N ILE A 139 6.04 16.33 3.26
CA ILE A 139 6.34 15.82 4.60
C ILE A 139 5.68 16.63 5.73
N ALA A 140 5.49 17.92 5.53
CA ALA A 140 4.83 18.81 6.51
C ALA A 140 3.34 18.48 6.68
N SER A 141 2.71 17.88 5.67
CA SER A 141 1.29 17.51 5.65
C SER A 141 1.00 16.13 6.26
N TRP A 142 2.03 15.28 6.42
CA TRP A 142 1.88 13.92 6.95
C TRP A 142 1.44 13.88 8.42
N PRO A 143 0.99 12.75 8.97
CA PRO A 143 0.73 12.61 10.40
C PRO A 143 1.88 13.12 11.29
N LYS A 144 1.55 13.86 12.35
CA LYS A 144 2.51 14.27 13.40
C LYS A 144 2.72 13.17 14.43
N ASN A 145 1.69 12.37 14.64
CA ASN A 145 1.72 11.19 15.50
C ASN A 145 1.66 9.94 14.61
N PRO A 146 2.45 8.91 14.90
CA PRO A 146 3.49 8.88 15.95
C PRO A 146 4.67 9.85 15.63
N PRO A 147 5.43 10.34 16.63
CA PRO A 147 6.46 11.37 16.42
C PRO A 147 7.56 10.99 15.41
N ASN A 148 7.81 9.69 15.26
CA ASN A 148 8.77 9.15 14.29
C ASN A 148 8.21 9.10 12.85
N TYR A 149 6.90 9.30 12.62
CA TYR A 149 6.27 9.13 11.31
C TYR A 149 6.94 9.98 10.22
N ARG A 150 7.19 11.27 10.50
CA ARG A 150 7.84 12.20 9.55
C ARG A 150 9.36 12.06 9.49
N SER A 151 9.97 11.40 10.46
CA SER A 151 11.44 11.21 10.49
C SER A 151 11.91 10.09 9.55
N LEU A 152 10.96 9.35 8.98
CA LEU A 152 11.23 8.25 8.09
C LEU A 152 11.33 8.74 6.65
N ASN A 153 12.37 8.30 5.96
CA ASN A 153 12.58 8.64 4.57
C ASN A 153 11.82 7.62 3.70
N PHE A 154 10.54 7.87 3.40
CA PHE A 154 9.68 6.97 2.58
C PHE A 154 10.05 6.97 1.08
N HIS A 155 11.29 7.28 0.72
CA HIS A 155 11.78 7.32 -0.67
C HIS A 155 11.65 5.98 -1.42
N CYS A 156 11.28 4.89 -0.74
CA CYS A 156 11.17 3.56 -1.33
C CYS A 156 10.12 2.69 -0.62
N ILE A 157 8.85 3.08 -0.67
CA ILE A 157 7.75 2.12 -0.48
C ILE A 157 6.99 1.98 -1.78
N ILE A 158 7.42 1.01 -2.57
CA ILE A 158 6.53 0.36 -3.52
C ILE A 158 5.57 -0.46 -2.66
N SER A 159 4.27 -0.17 -2.78
CA SER A 159 3.17 -0.83 -2.08
C SER A 159 3.41 -2.34 -1.95
N THR A 160 3.78 -2.80 -0.76
CA THR A 160 3.82 -4.24 -0.48
C THR A 160 2.39 -4.65 -0.16
N VAL A 161 1.75 -5.36 -1.09
CA VAL A 161 0.51 -6.08 -0.81
C VAL A 161 0.91 -7.25 0.11
N HIS A 162 0.50 -7.20 1.37
CA HIS A 162 0.46 -8.39 2.22
C HIS A 162 -0.93 -9.02 2.08
#